data_AF-A0A3B8X6S2-F1
#
_entry.id   AF-A0A3B8X6S2-F1
#
_cell.length_a   1.000
_cell.length_b   1.000
_cell.length_c   1.000
_cell.angle_alpha   90.00
_cell.angle_beta   90.00
_cell.angle_gamma   90.00
#
_symmetry.space_group_name_H-M   'P 1'
#
loop_
_entity.id
_entity.type
_entity.pdbx_description
1 polymer ?
#
loop_
_entity_poly.entity_id
_entity_poly.type
_entity_poly.pdbx_seq_one_letter_code
_entity_poly.pdbx_strand_id
1 'polypeptide(L)'
;MYKEQNVIPRFRVLSVSFLLLLQITSASAAEFLVEDIRVEGLRRISAGTVFNALPVVVGDRVDQGVEGEIIRALFATDFFNDVAVDRDGGIITVMVDERPSIAELNIEGNEDIPTEDLEKGLAEIGLAVGRVYVPAALDAVSQELRRQYYSHGKYGVELTTEVVPLPRNRVSIDINIIEGKVARIRDINIVGNELFSDRDLLTSFELTTPNLISFITNDDRYSKEKLSGDLENLQSFYLDRGYLDFEVLSTQVAITPNKDEMYITINVKEGEQYLVERVQLSGDLIVDPEQLIEKVLIRPGDIFSRK
;
A
#
# COMPACT_ATOMS: atom_id res chain seq x y z
N MET A 1 84.68 13.28 57.25
CA MET A 1 86.10 13.27 56.83
C MET A 1 86.16 12.52 55.51
N TYR A 2 86.73 13.17 54.49
CA TYR A 2 87.12 12.67 53.16
C TYR A 2 86.09 12.13 52.15
N LYS A 3 86.27 12.71 50.97
CA LYS A 3 85.67 12.52 49.65
C LYS A 3 86.34 11.31 48.98
N GLU A 4 85.61 10.55 48.18
CA GLU A 4 86.21 9.95 46.98
C GLU A 4 85.18 9.79 45.85
N GLN A 5 85.61 10.20 44.66
CA GLN A 5 84.89 10.16 43.40
C GLN A 5 85.11 8.80 42.73
N ASN A 6 84.15 8.31 41.96
CA ASN A 6 84.46 7.93 40.58
C ASN A 6 83.21 7.84 39.68
N VAL A 7 83.48 8.10 38.41
CA VAL A 7 82.60 8.39 37.27
C VAL A 7 82.25 7.10 36.49
N ILE A 8 81.25 7.15 35.57
CA ILE A 8 81.09 6.44 34.25
C ILE A 8 79.58 6.04 34.01
N PRO A 9 79.01 6.02 32.77
CA PRO A 9 78.19 7.13 32.25
C PRO A 9 76.80 6.69 31.66
N ARG A 10 76.14 7.64 31.00
CA ARG A 10 74.86 7.58 30.26
C ARG A 10 74.67 6.37 29.33
N PHE A 11 73.46 5.76 29.29
CA PHE A 11 72.87 5.23 28.05
C PHE A 11 71.33 5.08 28.12
N ARG A 12 70.67 5.87 27.26
CA ARG A 12 69.40 5.67 26.50
C ARG A 12 68.07 5.33 27.19
N VAL A 13 67.19 6.32 27.12
CA VAL A 13 65.72 6.23 27.07
C VAL A 13 65.27 5.26 25.97
N LEU A 14 64.36 4.34 26.29
CA LEU A 14 63.51 3.68 25.29
C LEU A 14 62.10 3.51 25.87
N SER A 15 61.19 4.38 25.42
CA SER A 15 59.74 4.26 25.61
C SER A 15 59.23 2.99 24.93
N VAL A 16 58.65 2.08 25.70
CA VAL A 16 57.87 0.96 25.13
C VAL A 16 56.40 1.38 25.13
N SER A 17 55.97 1.86 23.98
CA SER A 17 54.57 2.08 23.62
C SER A 17 53.89 0.72 23.49
N PHE A 18 52.94 0.41 24.36
CA PHE A 18 52.14 -0.82 24.31
C PHE A 18 51.03 -0.63 23.27
N LEU A 19 51.33 -0.94 22.00
CA LEU A 19 50.33 -1.05 20.94
C LEU A 19 49.53 -2.35 21.18
N LEU A 20 48.31 -2.21 21.67
CA LEU A 20 47.32 -3.28 21.73
C LEU A 20 46.84 -3.55 20.28
N LEU A 21 47.46 -4.50 19.60
CA LEU A 21 46.95 -5.03 18.33
C LEU A 21 45.66 -5.81 18.63
N LEU A 22 44.52 -5.21 18.30
CA LEU A 22 43.25 -5.92 18.14
C LEU A 22 43.43 -6.85 16.92
N GLN A 23 43.77 -8.12 17.19
CA GLN A 23 43.73 -9.17 16.17
C GLN A 23 42.26 -9.45 15.88
N ILE A 24 41.71 -8.81 14.84
CA ILE A 24 40.46 -9.23 14.24
C ILE A 24 40.77 -10.55 13.53
N THR A 25 40.58 -11.67 14.23
CA THR A 25 40.57 -12.98 13.58
C THR A 25 39.34 -13.03 12.69
N SER A 26 39.52 -12.74 11.40
CA SER A 26 38.55 -13.11 10.39
C SER A 26 38.41 -14.63 10.45
N ALA A 27 37.26 -15.12 10.91
CA ALA A 27 36.92 -16.52 10.80
C ALA A 27 36.82 -16.83 9.31
N SER A 28 37.88 -17.40 8.73
CA SER A 28 37.81 -17.98 7.39
C SER A 28 36.83 -19.15 7.48
N ALA A 29 35.65 -18.99 6.89
CA ALA A 29 34.72 -20.10 6.74
C ALA A 29 35.45 -21.22 6.00
N ALA A 30 35.40 -22.44 6.52
CA ALA A 30 36.08 -23.57 5.93
C ALA A 30 35.45 -23.87 4.56
N GLU A 31 36.20 -23.64 3.49
CA GLU A 31 35.77 -23.96 2.12
C GLU A 31 35.78 -25.49 1.92
N PHE A 32 34.79 -25.99 1.19
CA PHE A 32 34.70 -27.38 0.77
C PHE A 32 34.40 -27.48 -0.73
N LEU A 33 34.72 -28.63 -1.32
CA LEU A 33 34.41 -28.94 -2.72
C LEU A 33 33.03 -29.59 -2.80
N VAL A 34 32.17 -29.09 -3.68
CA VAL A 34 30.87 -29.72 -3.98
C VAL A 34 31.12 -30.90 -4.92
N GLU A 35 31.00 -32.12 -4.40
CA GLU A 35 31.22 -33.37 -5.15
C GLU A 35 29.95 -33.89 -5.81
N ASP A 36 28.80 -33.72 -5.16
CA ASP A 36 27.49 -34.17 -5.64
C ASP A 36 26.37 -33.29 -5.04
N ILE A 37 25.28 -33.13 -5.78
CA ILE A 37 24.08 -32.43 -5.31
C ILE A 37 22.87 -33.34 -5.55
N ARG A 38 22.19 -33.68 -4.46
CA ARG A 38 20.98 -34.54 -4.47
C ARG A 38 19.76 -33.71 -4.14
N VAL A 39 18.64 -34.05 -4.79
CA VAL A 39 17.36 -33.38 -4.54
C VAL A 39 16.31 -34.42 -4.19
N GLU A 40 15.65 -34.23 -3.06
CA GLU A 40 14.61 -35.11 -2.53
C GLU A 40 13.30 -34.34 -2.30
N GLY A 41 12.16 -35.05 -2.38
CA GLY A 41 10.84 -34.47 -2.12
C GLY A 41 10.10 -33.91 -3.34
N LEU A 42 10.75 -33.89 -4.51
CA LEU A 42 10.10 -33.53 -5.78
C LEU A 42 8.99 -34.51 -6.17
N ARG A 43 7.89 -33.96 -6.68
CA ARG A 43 6.71 -34.70 -7.15
C ARG A 43 6.32 -34.27 -8.56
N ARG A 44 6.14 -32.95 -8.78
CA ARG A 44 5.73 -32.40 -10.08
C ARG A 44 6.80 -31.54 -10.72
N ILE A 45 7.67 -30.94 -9.92
CA ILE A 45 8.74 -30.08 -10.40
C ILE A 45 9.90 -30.96 -10.86
N SER A 46 10.44 -30.64 -12.03
CA SER A 46 11.59 -31.38 -12.56
C SER A 46 12.84 -31.05 -11.77
N ALA A 47 13.71 -32.03 -11.55
CA ALA A 47 15.00 -31.80 -10.89
C ALA A 47 15.84 -30.73 -11.61
N GLY A 48 15.76 -30.66 -12.95
CA GLY A 48 16.42 -29.62 -13.74
C GLY A 48 15.99 -28.19 -13.40
N THR A 49 14.72 -27.99 -13.01
CA THR A 49 14.24 -26.68 -12.53
C THR A 49 14.94 -26.29 -11.24
N VAL A 50 15.11 -27.24 -10.31
CA VAL A 50 15.83 -27.00 -9.05
C VAL A 50 17.29 -26.68 -9.33
N PHE A 51 17.98 -27.51 -10.13
CA PHE A 51 19.39 -27.31 -10.46
C PHE A 51 19.66 -25.96 -11.15
N ASN A 52 18.75 -25.49 -12.01
CA ASN A 52 18.87 -24.17 -12.65
C ASN A 52 18.69 -23.00 -11.68
N ALA A 53 18.01 -23.21 -10.55
CA ALA A 53 17.80 -22.19 -9.52
C ALA A 53 18.90 -22.18 -8.45
N LEU A 54 19.73 -23.22 -8.38
CA LEU A 54 20.83 -23.27 -7.40
C LEU A 54 21.92 -22.26 -7.75
N PRO A 55 22.48 -21.54 -6.75
CA PRO A 55 23.58 -20.61 -6.96
C PRO A 55 24.94 -21.33 -7.16
N VAL A 56 24.96 -22.65 -7.02
CA VAL A 56 26.18 -23.48 -7.03
C VAL A 56 26.00 -24.71 -7.89
N VAL A 57 27.11 -25.19 -8.46
CA VAL A 57 27.16 -26.41 -9.27
C VAL A 57 28.19 -27.39 -8.73
N VAL A 58 28.09 -28.65 -9.17
CA VAL A 58 29.08 -29.68 -8.86
C VAL A 58 30.46 -29.25 -9.40
N GLY A 59 31.47 -29.32 -8.54
CA GLY A 59 32.84 -28.89 -8.82
C GLY A 59 33.22 -27.53 -8.22
N ASP A 60 32.25 -26.77 -7.70
CA ASP A 60 32.52 -25.48 -7.05
C ASP A 60 33.19 -25.65 -5.69
N ARG A 61 34.01 -24.67 -5.30
CA ARG A 61 34.50 -24.51 -3.92
C ARG A 61 33.65 -23.46 -3.22
N VAL A 62 32.98 -23.86 -2.15
CA VAL A 62 31.99 -23.03 -1.47
C VAL A 62 32.26 -23.02 0.04
N ASP A 63 31.81 -21.96 0.71
CA ASP A 63 31.93 -21.83 2.15
C ASP A 63 30.70 -22.38 2.89
N GLN A 64 30.72 -22.31 4.23
CA GLN A 64 29.61 -22.78 5.07
C GLN A 64 28.32 -21.95 4.94
N GLY A 65 28.35 -20.77 4.31
CA GLY A 65 27.19 -19.93 4.08
C GLY A 65 26.33 -20.37 2.89
N VAL A 66 26.85 -21.26 2.04
CA VAL A 66 26.20 -21.74 0.82
C VAL A 66 24.81 -22.35 1.06
N GLU A 67 24.62 -23.04 2.19
CA GLU A 67 23.33 -23.66 2.54
C GLU A 67 22.23 -22.61 2.64
N GLY A 68 22.51 -21.49 3.30
CA GLY A 68 21.57 -20.37 3.41
C GLY A 68 21.31 -19.67 2.08
N GLU A 69 22.30 -19.65 1.17
CA GLU A 69 22.12 -19.11 -0.19
C GLU A 69 21.23 -20.01 -1.05
N ILE A 70 21.44 -21.33 -0.98
CA ILE A 70 20.59 -22.32 -1.64
C ILE A 70 19.14 -22.20 -1.14
N ILE A 71 18.94 -22.17 0.18
CA ILE A 71 17.62 -22.01 0.78
C ILE A 71 16.96 -20.74 0.26
N ARG A 72 17.64 -19.59 0.32
CA ARG A 72 17.10 -18.30 -0.18
C ARG A 72 16.78 -18.34 -1.67
N ALA A 73 17.66 -18.90 -2.49
CA ALA A 73 17.47 -18.99 -3.94
C ALA A 73 16.26 -19.86 -4.31
N LEU A 74 16.09 -21.00 -3.64
CA LEU A 74 14.95 -21.88 -3.87
C LEU A 74 13.64 -21.31 -3.32
N PHE A 75 13.63 -20.67 -2.15
CA PHE A 75 12.44 -19.97 -1.66
C PHE A 75 12.00 -18.83 -2.59
N ALA A 76 12.95 -18.10 -3.20
CA ALA A 76 12.65 -17.03 -4.15
C ALA A 76 11.96 -17.49 -5.44
N THR A 77 11.91 -18.81 -5.71
CA THR A 77 11.17 -19.37 -6.84
C THR A 77 9.67 -19.51 -6.60
N ASP A 78 9.20 -19.35 -5.36
CA ASP A 78 7.83 -19.59 -4.89
C ASP A 78 7.30 -21.04 -5.10
N PHE A 79 8.16 -21.97 -5.50
CA PHE A 79 7.77 -23.35 -5.77
C PHE A 79 7.67 -24.23 -4.53
N PHE A 80 8.30 -23.83 -3.43
CA PHE A 80 8.44 -24.66 -2.24
C PHE A 80 7.82 -23.97 -1.01
N ASN A 81 7.13 -24.77 -0.18
CA ASN A 81 6.65 -24.37 1.14
C ASN A 81 7.79 -24.41 2.16
N ASP A 82 8.64 -25.43 2.03
CA ASP A 82 9.79 -25.65 2.89
C ASP A 82 10.99 -26.14 2.08
N VAL A 83 12.18 -25.70 2.49
CA VAL A 83 13.46 -26.06 1.89
C VAL A 83 14.45 -26.29 3.01
N ALA A 84 14.94 -27.53 3.11
CA ALA A 84 16.01 -27.89 4.01
C ALA A 84 17.23 -28.33 3.20
N VAL A 85 18.40 -27.94 3.66
CA VAL A 85 19.67 -28.34 3.06
C VAL A 85 20.47 -29.05 4.13
N ASP A 86 20.91 -30.26 3.81
CA ASP A 86 21.82 -31.03 4.65
C ASP A 86 23.13 -31.27 3.89
N ARG A 87 24.21 -31.34 4.64
CA ARG A 87 25.57 -31.49 4.10
C ARG A 87 26.30 -32.61 4.82
N ASP A 88 26.69 -33.62 4.05
CA ASP A 88 27.57 -34.70 4.50
C ASP A 88 28.85 -34.72 3.65
N GLY A 89 29.94 -34.20 4.22
CA GLY A 89 31.22 -34.04 3.50
C GLY A 89 31.10 -33.08 2.31
N GLY A 90 31.33 -33.60 1.09
CA GLY A 90 31.20 -32.87 -0.17
C GLY A 90 29.83 -33.03 -0.85
N ILE A 91 28.89 -33.75 -0.25
CA ILE A 91 27.56 -34.01 -0.82
C ILE A 91 26.54 -33.07 -0.19
N ILE A 92 25.82 -32.32 -1.03
CA ILE A 92 24.72 -31.45 -0.62
C ILE A 92 23.41 -32.16 -0.93
N THR A 93 22.56 -32.36 0.08
CA THR A 93 21.22 -32.92 -0.07
C THR A 93 20.18 -31.82 0.16
N VAL A 94 19.44 -31.49 -0.89
CA VAL A 94 18.35 -30.50 -0.87
C VAL A 94 17.03 -31.23 -0.73
N MET A 95 16.39 -31.08 0.42
CA MET A 95 15.05 -31.62 0.70
C MET A 95 14.03 -30.51 0.50
N VAL A 96 13.03 -30.74 -0.34
CA VAL A 96 12.00 -29.75 -0.65
C VAL A 96 10.59 -30.28 -0.37
N ASP A 97 9.73 -29.40 0.14
CA ASP A 97 8.28 -29.61 0.13
C ASP A 97 7.63 -28.69 -0.90
N GLU A 98 7.12 -29.27 -1.99
CA GLU A 98 6.49 -28.51 -3.07
C GLU A 98 5.20 -27.83 -2.60
N ARG A 99 5.01 -26.58 -3.02
CA ARG A 99 3.72 -25.90 -2.83
C ARG A 99 2.61 -26.61 -3.61
N PRO A 100 1.39 -26.68 -3.06
CA PRO A 100 0.28 -27.24 -3.79
C PRO A 100 -0.15 -26.33 -4.95
N SER A 101 -0.69 -26.93 -6.01
CA SER A 101 -1.33 -26.17 -7.10
C SER A 101 -2.82 -25.98 -6.83
N ILE A 102 -3.37 -24.83 -7.22
CA ILE A 102 -4.81 -24.53 -7.17
C ILE A 102 -5.51 -25.42 -8.20
N ALA A 103 -6.36 -26.34 -7.75
CA ALA A 103 -7.13 -27.23 -8.63
C ALA A 103 -8.49 -26.63 -8.98
N GLU A 104 -9.12 -26.02 -7.99
CA GLU A 104 -10.49 -25.52 -8.03
C GLU A 104 -10.52 -24.16 -7.31
N LEU A 105 -11.32 -23.25 -7.83
CA LEU A 105 -11.62 -21.95 -7.25
C LEU A 105 -13.14 -21.81 -7.27
N ASN A 106 -13.76 -21.93 -6.11
CA ASN A 106 -15.20 -21.84 -5.95
C ASN A 106 -15.54 -20.50 -5.32
N ILE A 107 -16.38 -19.71 -6.00
CA ILE A 107 -16.85 -18.42 -5.48
C ILE A 107 -18.37 -18.51 -5.35
N GLU A 108 -18.86 -18.28 -4.14
CA GLU A 108 -20.28 -18.33 -3.81
C GLU A 108 -20.74 -17.03 -3.15
N GLY A 109 -21.99 -16.65 -3.42
CA GLY A 109 -22.64 -15.48 -2.83
C GLY A 109 -22.34 -14.14 -3.53
N ASN A 110 -21.70 -14.18 -4.72
CA ASN A 110 -21.45 -13.01 -5.56
C ASN A 110 -22.62 -12.74 -6.54
N GLU A 111 -23.68 -12.08 -6.06
CA GLU A 111 -24.83 -11.71 -6.88
C GLU A 111 -24.63 -10.38 -7.64
N ASP A 112 -23.86 -9.44 -7.09
CA ASP A 112 -23.64 -8.09 -7.64
C ASP A 112 -22.56 -8.04 -8.72
N ILE A 113 -21.52 -8.87 -8.55
CA ILE A 113 -20.37 -8.92 -9.45
C ILE A 113 -20.33 -10.32 -10.09
N PRO A 114 -20.37 -10.42 -11.43
CA PRO A 114 -20.28 -11.69 -12.13
C PRO A 114 -19.03 -12.48 -11.74
N THR A 115 -19.15 -13.80 -11.57
CA THR A 115 -18.04 -14.67 -11.18
C THR A 115 -16.86 -14.53 -12.14
N GLU A 116 -17.11 -14.40 -13.44
CA GLU A 116 -16.07 -14.23 -14.46
C GLU A 116 -15.23 -12.96 -14.24
N ASP A 117 -15.81 -11.87 -13.75
CA ASP A 117 -15.10 -10.63 -13.50
C ASP A 117 -14.30 -10.70 -12.20
N LEU A 118 -14.82 -11.38 -11.18
CA LEU A 118 -14.07 -11.71 -9.98
C LEU A 118 -12.86 -12.60 -10.33
N GLU A 119 -13.06 -13.66 -11.09
CA GLU A 119 -11.99 -14.57 -11.52
C GLU A 119 -10.88 -13.85 -12.30
N LYS A 120 -11.24 -12.90 -13.19
CA LYS A 120 -10.25 -12.07 -13.89
C LYS A 120 -9.40 -11.25 -12.91
N GLY A 121 -10.05 -10.55 -11.97
CA GLY A 121 -9.33 -9.75 -10.97
C GLY A 121 -8.44 -10.61 -10.05
N LEU A 122 -8.91 -11.80 -9.68
CA LEU A 122 -8.14 -12.77 -8.90
C LEU A 122 -6.94 -13.33 -9.67
N ALA A 123 -7.10 -13.56 -10.98
CA ALA A 123 -6.01 -14.03 -11.83
C ALA A 123 -4.89 -13.00 -11.98
N GLU A 124 -5.21 -11.70 -12.01
CA GLU A 124 -4.22 -10.61 -12.07
C GLU A 124 -3.29 -10.58 -10.85
N ILE A 125 -3.81 -10.99 -9.69
CA ILE A 125 -3.07 -11.07 -8.42
C ILE A 125 -2.49 -12.48 -8.14
N GLY A 126 -2.53 -13.36 -9.14
CA GLY A 126 -1.89 -14.68 -9.08
C GLY A 126 -2.76 -15.81 -8.53
N LEU A 127 -4.02 -15.55 -8.18
CA LEU A 127 -4.98 -16.54 -7.71
C LEU A 127 -5.82 -17.07 -8.88
N ALA A 128 -5.35 -18.14 -9.53
CA ALA A 128 -6.07 -18.78 -10.62
C ALA A 128 -5.86 -20.29 -10.62
N VAL A 129 -6.83 -21.01 -11.18
CA VAL A 129 -6.72 -22.46 -11.39
C VAL A 129 -5.46 -22.79 -12.19
N GLY A 130 -4.71 -23.78 -11.72
CA GLY A 130 -3.44 -24.23 -12.30
C GLY A 130 -2.21 -23.48 -11.79
N ARG A 131 -2.37 -22.35 -11.08
CA ARG A 131 -1.24 -21.64 -10.43
C ARG A 131 -0.82 -22.32 -9.13
N VAL A 132 0.37 -21.97 -8.65
CA VAL A 132 0.87 -22.39 -7.33
C VAL A 132 0.12 -21.61 -6.25
N TYR A 133 -0.32 -22.30 -5.21
CA TYR A 133 -0.96 -21.65 -4.07
C TYR A 133 0.07 -21.01 -3.16
N VAL A 134 -0.12 -19.71 -2.91
CA VAL A 134 0.69 -18.92 -1.98
C VAL A 134 -0.23 -18.35 -0.92
N PRO A 135 -0.06 -18.68 0.38
CA PRO A 135 -0.92 -18.17 1.44
C PRO A 135 -1.02 -16.64 1.48
N ALA A 136 0.09 -15.94 1.26
CA ALA A 136 0.13 -14.47 1.23
C ALA A 136 -0.75 -13.86 0.12
N ALA A 137 -0.96 -14.57 -0.98
CA ALA A 137 -1.84 -14.12 -2.06
C ALA A 137 -3.31 -14.11 -1.61
N LEU A 138 -3.72 -15.00 -0.70
CA LEU A 138 -5.11 -15.11 -0.24
C LEU A 138 -5.57 -13.90 0.59
N ASP A 139 -4.67 -13.31 1.36
CA ASP A 139 -4.93 -12.08 2.12
C ASP A 139 -5.09 -10.89 1.17
N ALA A 140 -4.19 -10.76 0.19
CA ALA A 140 -4.26 -9.72 -0.83
C ALA A 140 -5.56 -9.84 -1.67
N VAL A 141 -5.94 -11.06 -2.03
CA VAL A 141 -7.21 -11.40 -2.67
C VAL A 141 -8.39 -10.90 -1.84
N SER A 142 -8.41 -11.24 -0.55
CA SER A 142 -9.51 -10.87 0.34
C SER A 142 -9.62 -9.35 0.51
N GLN A 143 -8.50 -8.63 0.45
CA GLN A 143 -8.51 -7.16 0.48
C GLN A 143 -9.01 -6.55 -0.83
N GLU A 144 -8.57 -7.09 -1.97
CA GLU A 144 -8.98 -6.61 -3.28
C GLU A 144 -10.48 -6.84 -3.54
N LEU A 145 -10.99 -8.02 -3.19
CA LEU A 145 -12.42 -8.31 -3.25
C LEU A 145 -13.22 -7.34 -2.38
N ARG A 146 -12.79 -7.07 -1.13
CA ARG A 146 -13.44 -6.05 -0.29
C ARG A 146 -13.42 -4.67 -0.93
N ARG A 147 -12.29 -4.27 -1.53
CA ARG A 147 -12.15 -2.98 -2.22
C ARG A 147 -13.12 -2.84 -3.38
N GLN A 148 -13.29 -3.90 -4.19
CA GLN A 148 -14.28 -3.96 -5.27
C GLN A 148 -15.69 -3.74 -4.72
N TYR A 149 -16.10 -4.52 -3.71
CA TYR A 149 -17.41 -4.37 -3.08
C TYR A 149 -17.62 -3.00 -2.42
N TYR A 150 -16.59 -2.41 -1.80
CA TYR A 150 -16.66 -1.06 -1.25
C TYR A 150 -16.86 0.01 -2.33
N SER A 151 -16.26 -0.14 -3.51
CA SER A 151 -16.50 0.78 -4.64
C SER A 151 -17.94 0.70 -5.17
N HIS A 152 -18.63 -0.43 -4.93
CA HIS A 152 -20.06 -0.60 -5.24
C HIS A 152 -20.98 -0.14 -4.09
N GLY A 153 -20.42 0.40 -3.00
CA GLY A 153 -21.15 0.86 -1.82
C GLY A 153 -21.51 -0.26 -0.84
N LYS A 154 -20.98 -1.47 -0.99
CA LYS A 154 -21.26 -2.63 -0.13
C LYS A 154 -20.24 -2.75 1.00
N TYR A 155 -20.32 -1.84 1.97
CA TYR A 155 -19.45 -1.84 3.15
C TYR A 155 -19.74 -2.99 4.12
N GLY A 156 -20.96 -3.53 4.04
CA GLY A 156 -21.44 -4.71 4.75
C GLY A 156 -20.82 -6.03 4.34
N VAL A 157 -19.90 -6.05 3.36
CA VAL A 157 -19.36 -7.30 2.82
C VAL A 157 -18.58 -8.10 3.87
N GLU A 158 -18.86 -9.38 3.97
CA GLU A 158 -18.10 -10.35 4.74
C GLU A 158 -17.56 -11.42 3.79
N LEU A 159 -16.26 -11.64 3.85
CA LEU A 159 -15.55 -12.64 3.03
C LEU A 159 -14.99 -13.70 3.95
N THR A 160 -15.34 -14.95 3.66
CA THR A 160 -14.75 -16.13 4.30
C THR A 160 -14.03 -16.95 3.24
N THR A 161 -12.75 -17.18 3.42
CA THR A 161 -11.93 -17.99 2.53
C THR A 161 -11.52 -19.27 3.24
N GLU A 162 -11.72 -20.40 2.59
CA GLU A 162 -11.31 -21.71 3.08
C GLU A 162 -10.41 -22.38 2.04
N VAL A 163 -9.34 -23.02 2.52
CA VAL A 163 -8.40 -23.75 1.67
C VAL A 163 -8.52 -25.23 2.01
N VAL A 164 -9.09 -26.00 1.10
CA VAL A 164 -9.35 -27.43 1.28
C VAL A 164 -8.24 -28.24 0.60
N PRO A 165 -7.44 -29.03 1.35
CA PRO A 165 -6.43 -29.89 0.76
C PRO A 165 -7.05 -30.98 -0.10
N LEU A 166 -6.51 -31.16 -1.31
CA LEU A 166 -6.93 -32.18 -2.26
C LEU A 166 -5.80 -33.20 -2.52
N PRO A 167 -6.14 -34.42 -2.98
CA PRO A 167 -5.14 -35.41 -3.38
C PRO A 167 -4.21 -34.89 -4.48
N ARG A 168 -2.97 -35.41 -4.47
CA ARG A 168 -1.88 -35.11 -5.42
C ARG A 168 -1.28 -33.69 -5.27
N ASN A 169 -1.12 -33.24 -4.02
CA ASN A 169 -0.55 -31.92 -3.66
C ASN A 169 -1.29 -30.77 -4.35
N ARG A 170 -2.60 -30.70 -4.13
CA ARG A 170 -3.48 -29.68 -4.71
C ARG A 170 -4.36 -29.09 -3.63
N VAL A 171 -4.98 -27.94 -3.92
CA VAL A 171 -5.96 -27.30 -3.03
C VAL A 171 -7.19 -26.85 -3.82
N SER A 172 -8.35 -26.92 -3.20
CA SER A 172 -9.51 -26.11 -3.56
C SER A 172 -9.50 -24.84 -2.72
N ILE A 173 -9.88 -23.72 -3.33
CA ILE A 173 -10.04 -22.46 -2.62
C ILE A 173 -11.51 -22.08 -2.72
N ASP A 174 -12.17 -22.07 -1.57
CA ASP A 174 -13.59 -21.77 -1.47
C ASP A 174 -13.75 -20.36 -0.88
N ILE A 175 -14.31 -19.45 -1.67
CA ILE A 175 -14.52 -18.04 -1.32
C ILE A 175 -16.03 -17.85 -1.15
N ASN A 176 -16.45 -17.68 0.10
CA ASN A 176 -17.83 -17.40 0.45
C ASN A 176 -17.99 -15.89 0.69
N ILE A 177 -18.92 -15.29 -0.02
CA ILE A 177 -19.18 -13.85 -0.02
C ILE A 177 -20.58 -13.58 0.52
N ILE A 178 -20.66 -12.80 1.59
CA ILE A 178 -21.90 -12.21 2.06
C ILE A 178 -21.83 -10.73 1.68
N GLU A 179 -22.47 -10.33 0.59
CA GLU A 179 -22.30 -8.98 0.03
C GLU A 179 -22.82 -7.87 0.95
N GLY A 180 -23.87 -8.17 1.72
CA GLY A 180 -24.57 -7.18 2.53
C GLY A 180 -25.39 -6.18 1.68
N LYS A 181 -25.94 -5.17 2.37
CA LYS A 181 -26.72 -4.12 1.72
C LYS A 181 -25.79 -3.02 1.20
N VAL A 182 -26.24 -2.34 0.16
CA VAL A 182 -25.63 -1.06 -0.27
C VAL A 182 -25.86 -0.04 0.83
N ALA A 183 -24.78 0.51 1.38
CA ALA A 183 -24.87 1.58 2.36
C ALA A 183 -25.26 2.88 1.67
N ARG A 184 -26.23 3.58 2.25
CA ARG A 184 -26.73 4.85 1.72
C ARG A 184 -26.42 5.99 2.67
N ILE A 185 -26.18 7.17 2.11
CA ILE A 185 -25.97 8.39 2.88
C ILE A 185 -27.29 8.76 3.55
N ARG A 186 -27.36 8.61 4.87
CA ARG A 186 -28.55 8.94 5.64
C ARG A 186 -28.67 10.45 5.85
N ASP A 187 -27.54 11.11 6.08
CA ASP A 187 -27.48 12.53 6.35
C ASP A 187 -26.10 13.13 5.97
N ILE A 188 -26.11 14.40 5.57
CA ILE A 188 -24.91 15.21 5.32
C ILE A 188 -25.08 16.50 6.12
N ASN A 189 -24.21 16.70 7.10
CA ASN A 189 -24.29 17.83 8.02
C ASN A 189 -23.06 18.72 7.88
N ILE A 190 -23.27 20.03 7.77
CA ILE A 190 -22.19 21.01 7.78
C ILE A 190 -22.19 21.68 9.16
N VAL A 191 -21.00 21.85 9.74
CA VAL A 191 -20.83 22.42 11.08
C VAL A 191 -19.92 23.63 10.98
N GLY A 192 -20.35 24.75 11.53
CA GLY A 192 -19.61 26.03 11.48
C GLY A 192 -20.06 26.96 10.37
N ASN A 193 -21.07 26.58 9.58
CA ASN A 193 -21.77 27.46 8.65
C ASN A 193 -22.85 28.26 9.38
N GLU A 194 -22.56 29.52 9.72
CA GLU A 194 -23.52 30.44 10.33
C GLU A 194 -24.12 31.40 9.31
N LEU A 195 -23.39 31.69 8.23
CA LEU A 195 -23.80 32.64 7.19
C LEU A 195 -24.73 32.01 6.14
N PHE A 196 -24.59 30.70 5.87
CA PHE A 196 -25.39 29.97 4.90
C PHE A 196 -25.98 28.70 5.50
N SER A 197 -27.21 28.35 5.08
CA SER A 197 -27.83 27.11 5.55
C SER A 197 -27.25 25.89 4.85
N ASP A 198 -27.24 24.72 5.51
CA ASP A 198 -26.82 23.45 4.93
C ASP A 198 -27.50 23.20 3.58
N ARG A 199 -28.79 23.53 3.48
CA ARG A 199 -29.56 23.33 2.25
C ARG A 199 -29.00 24.14 1.07
N ASP A 200 -28.55 25.36 1.31
CA ASP A 200 -28.00 26.22 0.26
C ASP A 200 -26.63 25.69 -0.20
N LEU A 201 -25.83 25.22 0.74
CA LEU A 201 -24.49 24.67 0.49
C LEU A 201 -24.54 23.30 -0.20
N LEU A 202 -25.48 22.43 0.21
CA LEU A 202 -25.67 21.10 -0.36
C LEU A 202 -26.33 21.13 -1.74
N THR A 203 -26.86 22.26 -2.20
CA THR A 203 -27.47 22.36 -3.54
C THR A 203 -26.45 22.13 -4.67
N SER A 204 -25.17 22.45 -4.44
CA SER A 204 -24.09 22.18 -5.40
C SER A 204 -23.40 20.83 -5.21
N PHE A 205 -23.88 19.99 -4.29
CA PHE A 205 -23.30 18.67 -4.08
C PHE A 205 -23.86 17.67 -5.09
N GLU A 206 -23.00 16.78 -5.55
CA GLU A 206 -23.38 15.55 -6.23
C GLU A 206 -23.90 14.52 -5.23
N LEU A 207 -23.30 14.43 -4.03
CA LEU A 207 -23.79 13.53 -2.98
C LEU A 207 -25.03 14.10 -2.29
N THR A 208 -26.01 13.23 -2.04
CA THR A 208 -27.25 13.61 -1.37
C THR A 208 -27.85 12.45 -0.57
N THR A 209 -28.91 12.73 0.17
CA THR A 209 -29.71 11.69 0.83
C THR A 209 -30.68 11.04 -0.16
N PRO A 210 -31.12 9.78 0.05
CA PRO A 210 -32.02 9.06 -0.84
C PRO A 210 -33.22 9.89 -1.31
N ASN A 211 -33.33 10.04 -2.64
CA ASN A 211 -34.39 10.77 -3.31
C ASN A 211 -35.07 9.88 -4.37
N LEU A 212 -36.08 10.41 -5.06
CA LEU A 212 -36.87 9.63 -6.03
C LEU A 212 -36.06 9.15 -7.25
N ILE A 213 -34.94 9.79 -7.58
CA ILE A 213 -34.09 9.46 -8.74
C ILE A 213 -32.75 8.81 -8.37
N SER A 214 -32.45 8.66 -7.07
CA SER A 214 -31.20 8.05 -6.57
C SER A 214 -30.94 6.65 -7.12
N PHE A 215 -31.97 5.92 -7.51
CA PHE A 215 -31.81 4.60 -8.15
C PHE A 215 -31.10 4.66 -9.52
N ILE A 216 -31.10 5.81 -10.18
CA ILE A 216 -30.43 6.06 -11.46
C ILE A 216 -29.09 6.76 -11.24
N THR A 217 -29.09 7.82 -10.44
CA THR A 217 -27.92 8.70 -10.25
C THR A 217 -26.88 8.11 -9.30
N ASN A 218 -27.28 7.21 -8.40
CA ASN A 218 -26.44 6.68 -7.32
C ASN A 218 -25.75 7.82 -6.54
N ASP A 219 -26.46 8.94 -6.38
CA ASP A 219 -26.06 10.12 -5.61
C ASP A 219 -26.15 9.90 -4.09
N ASP A 220 -26.90 8.88 -3.68
CA ASP A 220 -27.06 8.42 -2.31
C ASP A 220 -26.01 7.40 -1.86
N ARG A 221 -25.08 7.04 -2.74
CA ARG A 221 -23.97 6.12 -2.44
C ARG A 221 -22.69 6.90 -2.26
N TYR A 222 -22.02 6.68 -1.14
CA TYR A 222 -20.74 7.33 -0.89
C TYR A 222 -19.68 6.91 -1.90
N SER A 223 -18.98 7.90 -2.43
CA SER A 223 -17.72 7.75 -3.14
C SER A 223 -16.78 8.84 -2.63
N LYS A 224 -15.52 8.47 -2.41
CA LYS A 224 -14.50 9.42 -1.98
C LYS A 224 -14.29 10.51 -3.04
N GLU A 225 -14.37 10.13 -4.31
CA GLU A 225 -14.21 10.99 -5.47
C GLU A 225 -15.33 12.04 -5.51
N LYS A 226 -16.59 11.61 -5.39
CA LYS A 226 -17.75 12.52 -5.35
C LYS A 226 -17.67 13.51 -4.18
N LEU A 227 -17.37 13.00 -2.98
CA LEU A 227 -17.21 13.86 -1.80
C LEU A 227 -16.08 14.87 -1.98
N SER A 228 -14.97 14.48 -2.62
CA SER A 228 -13.86 15.41 -2.88
C SER A 228 -14.31 16.55 -3.81
N GLY A 229 -15.05 16.22 -4.87
CA GLY A 229 -15.65 17.23 -5.76
C GLY A 229 -16.68 18.12 -5.04
N ASP A 230 -17.47 17.57 -4.13
CA ASP A 230 -18.42 18.32 -3.32
C ASP A 230 -17.75 19.31 -2.37
N LEU A 231 -16.63 18.93 -1.77
CA LEU A 231 -15.81 19.82 -0.94
C LEU A 231 -15.18 20.95 -1.77
N GLU A 232 -14.76 20.67 -3.00
CA GLU A 232 -14.28 21.70 -3.94
C GLU A 232 -15.42 22.64 -4.35
N ASN A 233 -16.63 22.12 -4.58
CA ASN A 233 -17.81 22.93 -4.87
C ASN A 233 -18.19 23.82 -3.67
N LEU A 234 -18.10 23.28 -2.46
CA LEU A 234 -18.32 24.02 -1.21
C LEU A 234 -17.30 25.16 -1.06
N GLN A 235 -16.01 24.87 -1.23
CA GLN A 235 -14.96 25.88 -1.19
C GLN A 235 -15.17 26.96 -2.26
N SER A 236 -15.52 26.53 -3.47
CA SER A 236 -15.86 27.42 -4.58
C SER A 236 -17.03 28.34 -4.25
N PHE A 237 -18.08 27.81 -3.62
CA PHE A 237 -19.26 28.57 -3.24
C PHE A 237 -18.92 29.77 -2.33
N TYR A 238 -18.03 29.58 -1.36
CA TYR A 238 -17.58 30.63 -0.44
C TYR A 238 -16.61 31.61 -1.10
N LEU A 239 -15.63 31.11 -1.86
CA LEU A 239 -14.65 31.96 -2.55
C LEU A 239 -15.31 32.89 -3.58
N ASP A 240 -16.32 32.40 -4.30
CA ASP A 240 -17.08 33.17 -5.28
C ASP A 240 -17.97 34.26 -4.61
N ARG A 241 -18.07 34.27 -3.27
CA ARG A 241 -18.84 35.24 -2.47
C ARG A 241 -17.98 36.10 -1.54
N GLY A 242 -16.66 36.05 -1.70
CA GLY A 242 -15.73 36.96 -1.00
C GLY A 242 -15.11 36.40 0.27
N TYR A 243 -15.34 35.14 0.61
CA TYR A 243 -14.81 34.52 1.82
C TYR A 243 -13.47 33.83 1.52
N LEU A 244 -12.39 34.64 1.48
CA LEU A 244 -11.05 34.17 1.12
C LEU A 244 -10.43 33.22 2.16
N ASP A 245 -10.76 33.41 3.43
CA ASP A 245 -10.27 32.59 4.55
C ASP A 245 -11.15 31.36 4.81
N PHE A 246 -12.06 31.03 3.88
CA PHE A 246 -12.88 29.84 4.00
C PHE A 246 -12.00 28.59 4.03
N GLU A 247 -12.23 27.73 5.01
CA GLU A 247 -11.48 26.50 5.19
C GLU A 247 -12.40 25.35 5.61
N VAL A 248 -12.22 24.18 4.97
CA VAL A 248 -12.76 22.92 5.48
C VAL A 248 -11.78 22.36 6.50
N LEU A 249 -12.14 22.44 7.78
CA LEU A 249 -11.29 22.03 8.90
C LEU A 249 -11.13 20.51 8.98
N SER A 250 -12.22 19.77 8.77
CA SER A 250 -12.20 18.31 8.75
C SER A 250 -13.46 17.72 8.14
N THR A 251 -13.32 16.52 7.57
CA THR A 251 -14.45 15.74 7.06
C THR A 251 -14.48 14.40 7.75
N GLN A 252 -15.60 14.11 8.41
CA GLN A 252 -15.82 12.87 9.15
C GLN A 252 -16.86 12.04 8.41
N VAL A 253 -16.54 10.78 8.15
CA VAL A 253 -17.46 9.82 7.53
C VAL A 253 -17.67 8.68 8.52
N ALA A 254 -18.89 8.56 9.00
CA ALA A 254 -19.30 7.51 9.93
C ALA A 254 -20.24 6.54 9.23
N ILE A 255 -20.16 5.27 9.60
CA ILE A 255 -21.06 4.23 9.14
C ILE A 255 -21.73 3.57 10.34
N THR A 256 -23.00 3.20 10.20
CA THR A 256 -23.72 2.51 11.25
C THR A 256 -23.14 1.12 11.53
N PRO A 257 -23.36 0.55 12.73
CA PRO A 257 -22.85 -0.79 13.06
C PRO A 257 -23.35 -1.90 12.13
N ASN A 258 -24.57 -1.76 11.58
CA ASN A 258 -25.16 -2.65 10.57
C ASN A 258 -24.69 -2.35 9.14
N LYS A 259 -23.82 -1.35 8.95
CA LYS A 259 -23.11 -1.04 7.69
C LYS A 259 -24.02 -0.70 6.50
N ASP A 260 -25.21 -0.16 6.75
CA ASP A 260 -26.19 0.19 5.72
C ASP A 260 -26.53 1.68 5.65
N GLU A 261 -26.11 2.47 6.64
CA GLU A 261 -26.29 3.92 6.67
C GLU A 261 -24.96 4.62 6.91
N MET A 262 -24.76 5.72 6.18
CA MET A 262 -23.59 6.57 6.29
C MET A 262 -23.97 8.00 6.68
N TYR A 263 -23.14 8.61 7.51
CA TYR A 263 -23.29 10.00 7.96
C TYR A 263 -22.02 10.76 7.60
N ILE A 264 -22.18 11.87 6.90
CA ILE A 264 -21.07 12.73 6.51
C ILE A 264 -21.17 14.02 7.33
N THR A 265 -20.09 14.39 8.01
CA THR A 265 -20.01 15.64 8.77
C THR A 265 -18.82 16.46 8.29
N ILE A 266 -19.08 17.67 7.82
CA ILE A 266 -18.09 18.58 7.27
C ILE A 266 -17.97 19.75 8.23
N ASN A 267 -16.81 19.91 8.86
CA ASN A 267 -16.54 21.04 9.75
C ASN A 267 -15.84 22.13 8.94
N VAL A 268 -16.41 23.33 8.96
CA VAL A 268 -15.93 24.47 8.18
C VAL A 268 -15.64 25.66 9.07
N LYS A 269 -14.84 26.58 8.54
CA LYS A 269 -14.63 27.93 9.06
C LYS A 269 -14.88 28.91 7.93
N GLU A 270 -15.89 29.77 8.08
CA GLU A 270 -16.33 30.65 6.99
C GLU A 270 -15.37 31.81 6.72
N GLY A 271 -14.79 32.38 7.78
CA GLY A 271 -13.92 33.55 7.66
C GLY A 271 -14.68 34.85 7.40
N GLU A 272 -13.93 35.93 7.20
CA GLU A 272 -14.49 37.25 6.93
C GLU A 272 -14.74 37.47 5.44
N GLN A 273 -15.67 38.37 5.11
CA GLN A 273 -15.92 38.76 3.73
C GLN A 273 -14.96 39.88 3.30
N TYR A 274 -14.29 39.68 2.17
CA TYR A 274 -13.31 40.60 1.61
C TYR A 274 -13.88 41.43 0.46
N LEU A 275 -13.46 42.70 0.41
CA LEU A 275 -13.74 43.62 -0.67
C LEU A 275 -12.47 43.84 -1.50
N VAL A 276 -12.65 44.08 -2.80
CA VAL A 276 -11.54 44.41 -3.71
C VAL A 276 -11.06 45.83 -3.42
N GLU A 277 -9.84 46.00 -2.90
CA GLU A 277 -9.28 47.33 -2.65
C GLU A 277 -8.82 48.01 -3.95
N ARG A 278 -8.12 47.25 -4.81
CA ARG A 278 -7.53 47.78 -6.03
C ARG A 278 -7.31 46.68 -7.05
N VAL A 279 -7.52 47.00 -8.32
CA VAL A 279 -7.14 46.17 -9.46
C VAL A 279 -5.89 46.78 -10.09
N GLN A 280 -4.85 45.96 -10.30
CA GLN A 280 -3.62 46.37 -10.99
C GLN A 280 -3.27 45.33 -12.05
N LEU A 281 -2.96 45.79 -13.25
CA LEU A 281 -2.46 44.94 -14.32
C LEU A 281 -0.92 44.93 -14.25
N SER A 282 -0.32 43.74 -14.34
CA SER A 282 1.14 43.55 -14.29
C SER A 282 1.58 42.61 -15.41
N GLY A 283 2.79 42.83 -15.96
CA GLY A 283 3.36 42.02 -17.04
C GLY A 283 3.82 42.84 -18.24
N ASP A 284 4.27 42.15 -19.30
CA ASP A 284 4.63 42.77 -20.58
C ASP A 284 3.35 42.92 -21.43
N LEU A 285 2.69 44.07 -21.28
CA LEU A 285 1.41 44.36 -21.92
C LEU A 285 1.63 45.00 -23.28
N ILE A 286 1.11 44.37 -24.33
CA ILE A 286 1.18 44.86 -25.73
C ILE A 286 0.28 46.09 -25.94
N VAL A 287 -0.74 46.25 -25.09
CA VAL A 287 -1.73 47.32 -25.13
C VAL A 287 -1.64 48.13 -23.85
N ASP A 288 -1.93 49.43 -23.94
CA ASP A 288 -1.93 50.34 -22.79
C ASP A 288 -2.77 49.78 -21.64
N PRO A 289 -2.20 49.65 -20.42
CA PRO A 289 -2.92 49.16 -19.24
C PRO A 289 -4.22 49.92 -18.96
N GLU A 290 -4.30 51.21 -19.27
CA GLU A 290 -5.50 52.03 -19.03
C GLU A 290 -6.68 51.59 -19.92
N GLN A 291 -6.41 51.14 -21.15
CA GLN A 291 -7.44 50.63 -22.05
C GLN A 291 -7.91 49.22 -21.68
N LEU A 292 -7.04 48.46 -21.04
CA LEU A 292 -7.34 47.11 -20.55
C LEU A 292 -8.12 47.15 -19.24
N ILE A 293 -7.82 48.11 -18.36
CA ILE A 293 -8.49 48.20 -17.06
C ILE A 293 -9.96 48.60 -17.18
N GLU A 294 -10.33 49.39 -18.19
CA GLU A 294 -11.74 49.69 -18.52
C GLU A 294 -12.55 48.44 -18.93
N LYS A 295 -11.88 47.38 -19.37
CA LYS A 295 -12.50 46.10 -19.74
C LYS A 295 -12.57 45.11 -18.59
N VAL A 296 -11.92 45.41 -17.46
CA VAL A 296 -12.03 44.59 -16.26
C VAL A 296 -13.39 44.85 -15.60
N LEU A 297 -14.15 43.78 -15.38
CA LEU A 297 -15.50 43.86 -14.84
C LEU A 297 -15.52 44.18 -13.34
N ILE A 298 -14.48 43.79 -12.61
CA ILE A 298 -14.33 43.96 -11.17
C ILE A 298 -13.81 45.36 -10.85
N ARG A 299 -14.46 46.06 -9.91
CA ARG A 299 -14.09 47.40 -9.47
C ARG A 299 -13.67 47.43 -7.99
N PRO A 300 -12.84 48.40 -7.60
CA PRO A 300 -12.60 48.69 -6.19
C PRO A 300 -13.92 48.91 -5.43
N GLY A 301 -14.07 48.23 -4.30
CA GLY A 301 -15.27 48.24 -3.46
C GLY A 301 -16.25 47.10 -3.74
N ASP A 302 -16.10 46.37 -4.84
CA ASP A 302 -16.89 45.16 -5.10
C ASP A 302 -16.50 44.04 -4.12
N ILE A 303 -17.44 43.16 -3.81
CA ILE A 303 -17.14 41.92 -3.07
C ILE A 303 -16.20 41.07 -3.93
N PHE A 304 -15.15 40.54 -3.32
CA PHE A 304 -14.26 39.63 -4.03
C PHE A 304 -15.07 38.44 -4.59
N SER A 305 -14.87 38.13 -5.87
CA SER A 305 -15.39 36.93 -6.51
C SER A 305 -14.26 36.34 -7.32
N ARG A 306 -14.07 35.02 -7.21
CA ARG A 306 -13.13 34.28 -8.04
C ARG A 306 -13.67 34.05 -9.47
N LYS A 307 -14.98 34.14 -9.66
CA LYS A 307 -15.67 34.00 -10.96
C LYS A 307 -15.75 35.32 -11.72
#